data_AF-A0A967FCB4-F1
#
_entry.id   AF-A0A967FCB4-F1
#
_cell.length_a   1.000
_cell.length_b   1.000
_cell.length_c   1.000
_cell.angle_alpha   90.00
_cell.angle_beta   90.00
_cell.angle_gamma   90.00
#
_symmetry.space_group_name_H-M   'P 1'
#
loop_
_entity.id
_entity.type
_entity.pdbx_description
1 polymer ?
#
loop_
_entity_poly.entity_id
_entity_poly.type
_entity_poly.pdbx_seq_one_letter_code
_entity_poly.pdbx_strand_id
1 'polypeptide(L)'
;MEKLRRFDIYGPVVKAEKEYAFADAVDLVLTSFSRFSPRIGKLAERVFQDNHLDSEVRKGKQGGAFCATVTPDLTPYVLQSYNGRPDDVATLAHELGHAIHSMLAEHHSALVQQASLP
;
A
#
# COMPACT_ATOMS: atom_id res chain seq x y z
N MET A 1 -11.99 -37.52 -4.59
CA MET A 1 -11.32 -36.28 -5.04
C MET A 1 -9.85 -36.54 -5.15
N GLU A 2 -9.22 -36.02 -6.19
CA GLU A 2 -7.75 -36.01 -6.31
C GLU A 2 -7.12 -35.22 -5.15
N LYS A 3 -5.91 -35.59 -4.73
CA LYS A 3 -5.27 -35.04 -3.53
C LYS A 3 -4.58 -33.71 -3.88
N LEU A 4 -5.07 -32.61 -3.31
CA LEU A 4 -4.46 -31.28 -3.52
C LEU A 4 -3.04 -31.22 -2.96
N ARG A 5 -2.17 -30.55 -3.70
CA ARG A 5 -0.76 -30.30 -3.39
C ARG A 5 -0.60 -28.85 -2.91
N ARG A 6 0.57 -28.55 -2.34
CA ARG A 6 0.87 -27.22 -1.79
C ARG A 6 0.86 -26.09 -2.83
N PHE A 7 1.15 -26.39 -4.10
CA PHE A 7 1.06 -25.43 -5.19
C PHE A 7 -0.38 -25.15 -5.63
N ASP A 8 -1.33 -26.02 -5.31
CA ASP A 8 -2.74 -25.81 -5.64
C ASP A 8 -3.40 -24.78 -4.70
N ILE A 9 -2.79 -24.49 -3.54
CA ILE A 9 -3.31 -23.52 -2.55
C ILE A 9 -3.45 -22.11 -3.16
N TYR A 10 -2.49 -21.73 -4.01
CA TYR A 10 -2.44 -20.41 -4.64
C TYR A 10 -2.91 -20.44 -6.10
N GLY A 11 -3.42 -21.59 -6.55
CA GLY A 11 -3.98 -21.74 -7.89
C GLY A 11 -5.24 -20.87 -8.03
N PRO A 12 -5.34 -20.05 -9.09
CA PRO A 12 -6.52 -19.22 -9.29
C PRO A 12 -7.75 -20.10 -9.55
N VAL A 13 -8.83 -19.87 -8.80
CA VAL A 13 -10.13 -20.53 -9.03
C VAL A 13 -10.78 -20.01 -10.32
N VAL A 14 -10.51 -18.76 -10.67
CA VAL A 14 -10.95 -18.10 -11.90
C VAL A 14 -9.77 -17.33 -12.47
N LYS A 15 -9.57 -17.37 -13.79
CA LYS A 15 -8.57 -16.52 -14.45
C LYS A 15 -9.00 -15.06 -14.37
N ALA A 16 -8.20 -14.25 -13.69
CA ALA A 16 -8.32 -12.80 -13.72
C ALA A 16 -7.12 -12.24 -14.49
N GLU A 17 -7.36 -11.72 -15.69
CA GLU A 17 -6.34 -11.16 -16.59
C GLU A 17 -6.36 -9.63 -16.60
N LYS A 18 -7.04 -8.99 -15.63
CA LYS A 18 -7.16 -7.54 -15.60
C LYS A 18 -5.89 -6.91 -15.04
N GLU A 19 -5.19 -6.20 -15.90
CA GLU A 19 -4.10 -5.31 -15.53
C GLU A 19 -4.62 -3.90 -15.18
N TYR A 20 -3.95 -3.25 -14.24
CA TYR A 20 -4.18 -1.86 -13.86
C TYR A 20 -2.91 -1.06 -14.12
N ALA A 21 -3.01 0.03 -14.88
CA ALA A 21 -1.90 0.97 -14.94
C ALA A 21 -1.72 1.61 -13.55
N PHE A 22 -0.47 1.95 -13.20
CA PHE A 22 -0.18 2.51 -11.88
C PHE A 22 -1.01 3.77 -11.59
N ALA A 23 -1.20 4.65 -12.58
CA ALA A 23 -2.02 5.85 -12.45
C ALA A 23 -3.50 5.51 -12.14
N ASP A 24 -4.07 4.51 -12.81
CA ASP A 24 -5.45 4.07 -12.57
C ASP A 24 -5.61 3.46 -11.16
N ALA A 25 -4.59 2.74 -10.69
CA ALA A 25 -4.58 2.20 -9.35
C ALA A 25 -4.50 3.28 -8.28
N VAL A 26 -3.66 4.30 -8.49
CA VAL A 26 -3.58 5.47 -7.60
C VAL A 26 -4.93 6.19 -7.55
N ASP A 27 -5.54 6.49 -8.70
CA ASP A 27 -6.84 7.15 -8.76
C ASP A 27 -7.93 6.33 -8.06
N LEU A 28 -7.97 5.02 -8.29
CA LEU A 28 -8.93 4.12 -7.65
C LEU A 28 -8.78 4.11 -6.12
N VAL A 29 -7.54 4.06 -5.61
CA VAL A 29 -7.26 4.06 -4.17
C VAL A 29 -7.60 5.41 -3.54
N LEU A 30 -7.15 6.52 -4.14
CA LEU A 30 -7.42 7.87 -3.63
C LEU A 30 -8.92 8.21 -3.66
N THR A 31 -9.62 7.82 -4.72
CA THR A 31 -11.08 7.97 -4.81
C THR A 31 -11.78 7.13 -3.75
N SER A 32 -11.34 5.89 -3.54
CA SER A 32 -11.92 5.01 -2.51
C SER A 32 -11.74 5.60 -1.09
N PHE A 33 -10.54 6.08 -0.77
CA PHE A 33 -10.26 6.74 0.50
C PHE A 33 -11.05 8.03 0.68
N SER A 34 -11.12 8.87 -0.35
CA SER A 34 -11.86 10.14 -0.29
C SER A 34 -13.37 9.92 -0.11
N ARG A 35 -13.93 8.89 -0.75
CA ARG A 35 -15.34 8.48 -0.56
C ARG A 35 -15.61 7.94 0.84
N PHE A 36 -14.65 7.24 1.45
CA PHE A 36 -14.75 6.78 2.83
C PHE A 36 -14.64 7.94 3.82
N SER A 37 -13.63 8.80 3.65
CA SER A 37 -13.43 10.01 4.44
C SER A 37 -12.53 11.00 3.70
N PRO A 38 -12.99 12.24 3.45
CA PRO A 38 -12.18 13.26 2.80
C PRO A 38 -10.85 13.55 3.52
N ARG A 39 -10.79 13.36 4.86
CA ARG A 39 -9.55 13.51 5.63
C ARG A 39 -8.55 12.41 5.29
N ILE A 40 -9.01 11.17 5.15
CA ILE A 40 -8.17 10.01 4.82
C ILE A 40 -7.62 10.14 3.39
N GLY A 41 -8.46 10.56 2.44
CA GLY A 41 -8.04 10.85 1.07
C GLY A 41 -6.91 11.90 1.01
N LYS A 42 -7.08 13.03 1.69
CA LYS A 42 -6.05 14.08 1.76
C LYS A 42 -4.73 13.63 2.38
N LEU A 43 -4.79 12.78 3.41
CA LEU A 43 -3.58 12.21 4.02
C LEU A 43 -2.88 11.28 3.04
N ALA A 44 -3.62 10.43 2.33
CA ALA A 44 -3.03 9.58 1.28
C ALA A 44 -2.37 10.40 0.17
N GLU A 45 -3.04 11.46 -0.32
CA GLU A 45 -2.50 12.37 -1.34
C GLU A 45 -1.16 13.00 -0.92
N ARG A 46 -1.02 13.35 0.37
CA ARG A 46 0.20 13.94 0.91
C ARG A 46 1.44 13.06 0.68
N VAL A 47 1.31 11.73 0.76
CA VAL A 47 2.42 10.79 0.49
C VAL A 47 2.98 10.99 -0.94
N PHE A 48 2.10 11.23 -1.92
CA PHE A 48 2.50 11.49 -3.29
C PHE A 48 3.08 12.89 -3.47
N GLN A 49 2.45 13.90 -2.86
CA GLN A 49 2.90 15.30 -2.91
C GLN A 49 4.31 15.46 -2.33
N ASP A 50 4.61 14.72 -1.27
CA ASP A 50 5.92 14.72 -0.61
C ASP A 50 6.96 13.87 -1.38
N ASN A 51 6.58 13.18 -2.46
CA ASN A 51 7.41 12.22 -3.21
C ASN A 51 7.91 11.05 -2.35
N HIS A 52 7.07 10.58 -1.42
CA HIS A 52 7.42 9.52 -0.48
C HIS A 52 6.97 8.12 -0.93
N LEU A 53 6.62 7.94 -2.21
CA LEU A 53 6.23 6.64 -2.78
C LEU A 53 7.22 6.19 -3.85
N ASP A 54 7.75 4.98 -3.67
CA ASP A 54 8.62 4.31 -4.65
C ASP A 54 7.96 3.03 -5.16
N SER A 55 7.27 3.11 -6.31
CA SER A 55 6.49 2.00 -6.90
C SER A 55 7.18 1.24 -8.04
N GLU A 56 8.19 1.85 -8.69
CA GLU A 56 8.81 1.31 -9.90
C GLU A 56 9.61 0.04 -9.62
N VAL A 57 9.46 -0.98 -10.47
CA VAL A 57 10.24 -2.22 -10.40
C VAL A 57 11.57 -2.02 -11.13
N ARG A 58 12.69 -2.14 -10.41
CA ARG A 58 14.05 -1.98 -10.96
C ARG A 58 15.02 -3.02 -10.41
N LYS A 59 16.02 -3.39 -11.23
CA LYS A 59 17.05 -4.37 -10.84
C LYS A 59 17.79 -3.91 -9.58
N GLY A 60 17.85 -4.77 -8.57
CA GLY A 60 18.52 -4.48 -7.31
C GLY A 60 17.66 -3.75 -6.26
N LYS A 61 16.41 -3.37 -6.59
CA LYS A 61 15.45 -2.88 -5.59
C LYS A 61 14.94 -4.05 -4.74
N GLN A 62 14.70 -3.79 -3.45
CA GLN A 62 14.03 -4.74 -2.57
C GLN A 62 12.62 -5.05 -3.10
N GLY A 63 12.28 -6.33 -3.20
CA GLY A 63 10.93 -6.77 -3.61
C GLY A 63 9.90 -6.62 -2.48
N GLY A 64 8.62 -6.70 -2.86
CA GLY A 64 7.50 -6.59 -1.93
C GLY A 64 7.03 -5.15 -1.73
N ALA A 65 6.43 -4.89 -0.57
CA ALA A 65 5.92 -3.58 -0.18
C ALA A 65 6.07 -3.36 1.33
N PHE A 66 6.24 -2.11 1.76
CA PHE A 66 6.19 -1.70 3.16
C PHE A 66 5.98 -0.18 3.29
N CYS A 67 5.59 0.26 4.48
CA CYS A 67 5.57 1.65 4.91
C CYS A 67 6.57 1.85 6.07
N ALA A 68 7.40 2.89 5.97
CA ALA A 68 8.41 3.24 6.96
C ALA A 68 8.17 4.64 7.54
N THR A 69 8.01 4.69 8.86
CA THR A 69 7.84 5.93 9.63
C THR A 69 9.16 6.24 10.34
N VAL A 70 9.87 7.27 9.88
CA VAL A 70 11.21 7.63 10.40
C VAL A 70 11.10 8.44 11.70
N THR A 71 10.26 9.48 11.70
CA THR A 71 9.90 10.29 12.87
C THR A 71 8.39 10.58 12.84
N PRO A 72 7.76 10.87 14.00
CA PRO A 72 6.31 11.10 14.05
C PRO A 72 5.79 12.25 13.19
N ASP A 73 6.60 13.28 13.01
CA ASP A 73 6.28 14.51 12.29
C ASP A 73 6.58 14.46 10.79
N LEU A 74 7.26 13.40 10.33
CA LEU A 74 7.60 13.22 8.92
C LEU A 74 6.55 12.33 8.24
N THR A 75 6.11 12.74 7.04
CA THR A 75 5.29 11.89 6.18
C THR A 75 6.00 10.55 5.96
N PRO A 76 5.33 9.40 6.14
CA PRO A 76 5.98 8.10 5.98
C PRO A 76 6.40 7.83 4.53
N TYR A 77 7.42 6.99 4.37
CA TYR A 77 7.87 6.49 3.06
C TYR A 77 7.23 5.15 2.75
N VAL A 78 6.66 5.02 1.55
CA VAL A 78 6.07 3.79 1.05
C VAL A 78 6.94 3.23 -0.07
N LEU A 79 7.31 1.96 0.06
CA LEU A 79 7.93 1.19 -1.01
C LEU A 79 6.93 0.15 -1.49
N GLN A 80 6.84 0.01 -2.82
CA GLN A 80 6.07 -1.06 -3.44
C GLN A 80 6.75 -1.52 -4.74
N SER A 81 6.62 -2.80 -5.05
CA SER A 81 6.95 -3.36 -6.37
C SER A 81 5.65 -3.54 -7.16
N TYR A 82 5.26 -2.55 -7.95
CA TYR A 82 3.98 -2.58 -8.66
C TYR A 82 4.09 -3.26 -10.04
N ASN A 83 3.37 -4.36 -10.25
CA ASN A 83 3.39 -5.15 -11.49
C ASN A 83 2.05 -5.09 -12.25
N GLY A 84 1.14 -4.19 -11.88
CA GLY A 84 -0.16 -4.02 -12.54
C GLY A 84 -1.23 -5.04 -12.15
N ARG A 85 -0.98 -5.89 -11.15
CA ARG A 85 -1.95 -6.92 -10.73
C ARG A 85 -3.02 -6.31 -9.81
N PRO A 86 -4.24 -6.89 -9.75
CA PRO A 86 -5.26 -6.46 -8.79
C PRO A 86 -4.77 -6.49 -7.34
N ASP A 87 -3.96 -7.50 -6.99
CA ASP A 87 -3.36 -7.62 -5.67
C ASP A 87 -2.43 -6.44 -5.37
N ASP A 88 -1.70 -5.91 -6.36
CA ASP A 88 -0.82 -4.76 -6.18
C ASP A 88 -1.61 -3.47 -5.87
N VAL A 89 -2.85 -3.36 -6.35
CA VAL A 89 -3.75 -2.24 -6.00
C VAL A 89 -4.17 -2.35 -4.53
N ALA A 90 -4.50 -3.56 -4.08
CA ALA A 90 -4.82 -3.81 -2.67
C ALA A 90 -3.61 -3.58 -1.76
N THR A 91 -2.42 -4.00 -2.19
CA THR A 91 -1.16 -3.71 -1.48
C THR A 91 -0.90 -2.21 -1.41
N LEU A 92 -1.16 -1.44 -2.47
CA LEU A 92 -0.99 0.01 -2.44
C LEU A 92 -1.89 0.65 -1.39
N ALA A 93 -3.16 0.23 -1.35
CA ALA A 93 -4.10 0.69 -0.33
C ALA A 93 -3.66 0.28 1.08
N HIS A 94 -3.11 -0.92 1.25
CA HIS A 94 -2.58 -1.41 2.52
C HIS A 94 -1.45 -0.52 3.05
N GLU A 95 -0.42 -0.27 2.23
CA GLU A 95 0.73 0.53 2.66
C GLU A 95 0.37 2.01 2.89
N LEU A 96 -0.49 2.58 2.05
CA LEU A 96 -1.02 3.93 2.31
C LEU A 96 -1.83 3.97 3.61
N GLY A 97 -2.52 2.88 3.97
CA GLY A 97 -3.19 2.74 5.26
C GLY A 97 -2.23 2.87 6.45
N HIS A 98 -1.05 2.26 6.37
CA HIS A 98 0.01 2.45 7.37
C HIS A 98 0.51 3.90 7.40
N ALA A 99 0.71 4.51 6.23
CA ALA A 99 1.14 5.91 6.16
C ALA A 99 0.13 6.86 6.82
N ILE A 100 -1.15 6.67 6.51
CA ILE A 100 -2.27 7.40 7.12
C ILE A 100 -2.29 7.20 8.63
N HIS A 101 -2.14 5.96 9.11
CA HIS A 101 -2.08 5.68 10.54
C HIS A 101 -0.97 6.50 11.22
N SER A 102 0.25 6.45 10.69
CA SER A 102 1.37 7.18 11.26
C SER A 102 1.15 8.70 11.26
N MET A 103 0.59 9.27 10.19
CA MET A 103 0.24 10.70 10.18
C MET A 103 -0.86 11.07 11.18
N LEU A 104 -1.82 10.18 11.43
CA LEU A 104 -2.84 10.39 12.47
C LEU A 104 -2.27 10.29 13.89
N ALA A 105 -1.18 9.53 14.06
CA ALA A 105 -0.46 9.34 15.30
C ALA A 105 0.71 10.32 15.48
N GLU A 106 0.85 11.38 14.66
CA GLU A 106 2.01 12.27 14.65
C GLU A 106 2.29 12.96 16.01
N HIS A 107 1.25 13.11 16.85
CA HIS A 107 1.37 13.69 18.19
C HIS A 107 1.74 12.68 19.28
N HIS A 108 1.86 11.40 18.94
CA HIS A 108 2.30 10.36 19.86
C HIS A 108 3.83 10.30 19.87
N SER A 109 4.41 9.84 20.99
CA SER A 109 5.86 9.65 21.04
C SER A 109 6.28 8.49 20.13
N ALA A 110 7.55 8.48 19.73
CA ALA A 110 8.13 7.41 18.93
C ALA A 110 7.92 6.00 19.52
N LEU A 111 7.66 5.90 20.83
CA LEU A 111 7.44 4.64 21.53
C LEU A 111 6.01 4.07 21.37
N VAL A 112 5.03 4.91 20.99
CA VAL A 112 3.60 4.53 20.98
C VAL A 112 2.86 4.92 19.70
N GLN A 113 3.57 5.42 18.69
CA GLN A 113 2.97 5.86 17.42
C GLN A 113 2.77 4.73 16.39
N GLN A 114 3.48 3.60 16.54
CA GLN A 114 3.44 2.56 15.52
C GLN A 114 2.14 1.75 15.63
N ALA A 115 1.60 1.39 14.48
CA ALA A 115 0.47 0.48 14.40
C ALA A 115 0.88 -0.89 14.98
N SER A 116 -0.04 -1.53 15.71
CA SER A 116 0.10 -2.94 16.04
C SER A 116 0.02 -3.74 14.76
N LEU A 117 1.17 -4.20 14.25
CA LEU A 117 1.19 -5.11 13.11
C LEU A 117 0.61 -6.47 13.55
N PRO A 118 -0.28 -7.10 12.76
CA PRO A 118 -0.73 -8.46 13.01
C PRO A 118 0.39 -9.50 12.86
#